data_AF-A0A4Q3A9Q5-F1
#
_entry.id   AF-A0A4Q3A9Q5-F1
#
_cell.length_a   1.000
_cell.length_b   1.000
_cell.length_c   1.000
_cell.angle_alpha   90.00
_cell.angle_beta   90.00
_cell.angle_gamma   90.00
#
_symmetry.space_group_name_H-M   'P 1'
#
loop_
_entity.id
_entity.type
_entity.pdbx_description
1 polymer ?
#
loop_
_entity_poly.entity_id
_entity_poly.type
_entity_poly.pdbx_seq_one_letter_code
_entity_poly.pdbx_strand_id
1 'polypeptide(L)'
;MPTPPERFLDAATRTFGDNAELQVIARRELETMLDPSSDDAAEEAAKRFDTLDHSPHPRLKRYLAGAVAAISLLIAGWTAWGIYQDWDELRWFDDWGDGVAIDWVRTLPPADQLILLGSRDATTLEGSMKDLWDSDPGNPSYFADYARSDIRTLRKLPPGFAEIASRIDPDNGYFHLIQAGDSLPPQCVDYKAPAKRRKAGDPPEASQWLIVDQERFQASLDMIRQAASMPAFRSYEADLMKQRIALLPPPDDLMSLAPRFQYVFGLKNGLMDYYVSSIVAAKAEDCLKQNDREGVLQLRRDWDRLISASVSQAHPTMFTMLVHRGMAASPLENFIASAEGLGLTEEATMLRERRENMSRANSPIRLAIDDEATKRHLNDHAGFLRGSTFSHRIPADEELKPGRLAEYEWFGRIGSLVAWLLLALTSLLVWAYRFRAGGPAKRISRRLKDLVTARDHLWIIGAGIGLPLLFCYIGTYLTPLSARDWSISVHGGTVPVGQLLASLLL
;
A
#
# COMPACT_ATOMS: atom_id res chain seq x y z
N MET A 1 26.49 46.25 -56.68
CA MET A 1 25.83 46.31 -55.36
C MET A 1 25.90 44.91 -54.78
N PRO A 2 26.12 44.74 -53.46
CA PRO A 2 26.16 43.41 -52.85
C PRO A 2 24.81 42.71 -53.03
N THR A 3 24.85 41.41 -53.36
CA THR A 3 23.63 40.59 -53.54
C THR A 3 22.91 40.39 -52.20
N PRO A 4 21.60 40.05 -52.19
CA PRO A 4 20.87 39.80 -50.95
C PRO A 4 21.54 38.78 -50.00
N PRO A 5 22.08 37.64 -50.48
CA PRO A 5 22.85 36.70 -49.67
C PRO A 5 24.15 37.29 -49.11
N GLU A 6 24.89 38.09 -49.90
CA GLU A 6 26.12 38.76 -49.47
C GLU A 6 25.84 39.77 -48.34
N ARG A 7 24.73 40.52 -48.45
CA ARG A 7 24.32 41.47 -47.40
C ARG A 7 23.97 40.77 -46.09
N PHE A 8 23.30 39.62 -46.16
CA PHE A 8 23.01 38.80 -44.99
C PHE A 8 24.29 38.23 -44.35
N LEU A 9 25.19 37.67 -45.16
CA LEU A 9 26.47 37.11 -44.69
C LEU A 9 27.33 38.18 -44.02
N ASP A 10 27.41 39.38 -44.60
CA ASP A 10 28.11 40.50 -43.98
C ASP A 10 27.44 40.89 -42.66
N ALA A 11 26.11 41.08 -42.63
CA ALA A 11 25.39 41.47 -41.42
C ALA A 11 25.44 40.44 -40.27
N ALA A 12 25.47 39.14 -40.60
CA ALA A 12 25.59 38.05 -39.64
C ALA A 12 27.02 37.90 -39.08
N THR A 13 28.05 38.17 -39.89
CA THR A 13 29.47 38.00 -39.50
C THR A 13 30.13 39.26 -38.94
N ARG A 14 29.47 40.43 -38.99
CA ARG A 14 29.95 41.70 -38.37
C ARG A 14 30.39 41.56 -36.90
N THR A 15 29.84 40.59 -36.16
CA THR A 15 30.21 40.30 -34.76
C THR A 15 31.64 39.77 -34.59
N PHE A 16 32.36 39.50 -35.68
CA PHE A 16 33.77 39.10 -35.74
C PHE A 16 34.71 40.20 -36.22
N GLY A 17 34.29 41.47 -36.22
CA GLY A 17 35.14 42.59 -36.66
C GLY A 17 36.45 42.74 -35.87
N ASP A 18 36.59 42.06 -34.73
CA ASP A 18 37.80 41.95 -33.92
C ASP A 18 38.79 40.89 -34.43
N ASN A 19 38.39 40.00 -35.36
CA ASN A 19 39.24 38.93 -35.91
C ASN A 19 38.81 38.54 -37.34
N ALA A 20 39.57 39.01 -38.33
CA ALA A 20 39.32 38.78 -39.76
C ALA A 20 39.35 37.30 -40.18
N GLU A 21 40.19 36.47 -39.56
CA GLU A 21 40.28 35.04 -39.88
C GLU A 21 38.99 34.31 -39.47
N LEU A 22 38.49 34.60 -38.26
CA LEU A 22 37.23 34.03 -37.78
C LEU A 22 36.02 34.53 -38.58
N GLN A 23 36.07 35.78 -39.06
CA GLN A 23 35.04 36.34 -39.92
C GLN A 23 34.94 35.60 -41.26
N VAL A 24 36.08 35.29 -41.89
CA VAL A 24 36.12 34.52 -43.16
C VAL A 24 35.65 33.09 -42.97
N ILE A 25 36.07 32.43 -41.89
CA ILE A 25 35.62 31.05 -41.56
C ILE A 25 34.10 31.03 -41.33
N ALA A 26 33.58 31.96 -40.51
CA ALA A 26 32.15 32.08 -40.23
C ALA A 26 31.32 32.35 -41.49
N ARG A 27 31.82 33.23 -42.37
CA ARG A 27 31.18 33.56 -43.65
C ARG A 27 31.08 32.33 -44.54
N ARG A 28 32.18 31.58 -44.68
CA ARG A 28 32.23 30.36 -45.50
C ARG A 28 31.29 29.27 -44.98
N GLU A 29 31.22 29.09 -43.67
CA GLU A 29 30.28 28.12 -43.07
C GLU A 29 28.82 28.51 -43.32
N LEU A 30 28.46 29.79 -43.13
CA LEU A 30 27.10 30.27 -43.40
C LEU A 30 26.74 30.22 -44.89
N GLU A 31 27.70 30.51 -45.77
CA GLU A 31 27.53 30.43 -47.22
C GLU A 31 27.20 29.00 -47.67
N THR A 32 27.82 27.99 -47.06
CA THR A 32 27.49 26.58 -47.35
C THR A 32 26.10 26.15 -46.85
N MET A 33 25.47 26.91 -45.96
CA MET A 33 24.16 26.61 -45.38
C MET A 33 23.02 27.46 -45.97
N LEU A 34 23.33 28.45 -46.81
CA LEU A 34 22.34 29.30 -47.47
C LEU A 34 21.69 28.57 -48.65
N ASP A 35 20.37 28.57 -48.69
CA ASP A 35 19.61 28.09 -49.83
C ASP A 35 19.67 29.16 -50.95
N PRO A 36 20.15 28.82 -52.16
CA PRO A 36 20.22 29.74 -53.30
C PRO A 36 18.87 30.32 -53.73
N SER A 37 17.75 29.74 -53.29
CA SER A 37 16.39 30.16 -53.65
C SER A 37 15.76 31.17 -52.67
N SER A 38 16.49 31.63 -51.66
CA SER A 38 15.96 32.39 -50.51
C SER A 38 16.34 33.89 -50.48
N ASP A 39 16.55 34.51 -51.64
CA ASP A 39 17.04 35.89 -51.77
C ASP A 39 16.19 36.92 -51.00
N ASP A 40 14.86 36.83 -51.07
CA ASP A 40 13.95 37.76 -50.36
C ASP A 40 14.07 37.62 -48.83
N ALA A 41 14.21 36.39 -48.33
CA ALA A 41 14.36 36.11 -46.90
C ALA A 41 15.74 36.56 -46.39
N ALA A 42 16.79 36.41 -47.20
CA ALA A 42 18.12 36.91 -46.90
C ALA A 42 18.15 38.45 -46.83
N GLU A 43 17.45 39.14 -47.75
CA GLU A 43 17.35 40.60 -47.72
C GLU A 43 16.60 41.10 -46.48
N GLU A 44 15.48 40.45 -46.12
CA GLU A 44 14.71 40.80 -44.93
C GLU A 44 15.50 40.56 -43.64
N ALA A 45 16.22 39.45 -43.54
CA ALA A 45 17.07 39.15 -42.40
C ALA A 45 18.23 40.16 -42.26
N ALA A 46 18.85 40.57 -43.36
CA ALA A 46 19.89 41.60 -43.36
C ALA A 46 19.36 42.96 -42.85
N LYS A 47 18.19 43.40 -43.33
CA LYS A 47 17.54 44.64 -42.86
C LYS A 47 17.20 44.60 -41.37
N ARG A 48 16.82 43.43 -40.86
CA ARG A 48 16.53 43.24 -39.43
C ARG A 48 17.80 43.33 -38.57
N PHE A 49 18.93 42.78 -39.03
CA PHE A 49 20.20 42.99 -38.34
C PHE A 49 20.60 44.46 -38.27
N ASP A 50 20.44 45.20 -39.37
CA ASP A 50 20.77 46.63 -39.42
C ASP A 50 19.89 47.45 -38.44
N THR A 51 18.61 47.10 -38.29
CA THR A 51 17.71 47.77 -37.34
C THR A 51 18.00 47.41 -35.87
N LEU A 52 18.44 46.18 -35.60
CA LEU A 52 18.80 45.72 -34.25
C LEU A 52 20.15 46.31 -33.79
N ASP A 53 21.10 46.51 -34.69
CA ASP A 53 22.38 47.18 -34.40
C ASP A 53 22.21 48.64 -33.94
N HIS A 54 21.08 49.25 -34.28
CA HIS A 54 20.74 50.63 -33.90
C HIS A 54 19.77 50.72 -32.72
N SER A 55 19.28 49.59 -32.21
CA SER A 55 18.37 49.54 -31.07
C SER A 55 19.12 49.18 -29.79
N PRO A 56 18.99 49.94 -28.69
CA PRO A 56 19.58 49.57 -27.41
C PRO A 56 18.92 48.28 -26.91
N HIS A 57 19.61 47.14 -27.04
CA HIS A 57 19.09 45.84 -26.63
C HIS A 57 18.62 45.87 -25.17
N PRO A 58 17.39 45.42 -24.87
CA PRO A 58 16.77 45.66 -23.58
C PRO A 58 17.27 44.66 -22.55
N ARG A 59 17.99 45.17 -21.54
CA ARG A 59 18.33 44.42 -20.31
C ARG A 59 17.11 43.70 -19.71
N LEU A 60 15.90 44.22 -19.98
CA LEU A 60 14.61 43.63 -19.64
C LEU A 60 14.44 42.16 -20.03
N LYS A 61 14.88 41.72 -21.22
CA LYS A 61 14.76 40.29 -21.63
C LYS A 61 15.62 39.38 -20.75
N ARG A 62 16.77 39.85 -20.28
CA ARG A 62 17.65 39.10 -19.36
C ARG A 62 17.07 39.07 -17.95
N TYR A 63 16.49 40.18 -17.48
CA TYR A 63 15.82 40.24 -16.19
C TYR A 63 14.57 39.34 -16.15
N LEU A 64 13.78 39.33 -17.21
CA LEU A 64 12.58 38.47 -17.31
C LEU A 64 12.95 36.98 -17.31
N ALA A 65 13.97 36.58 -18.08
CA ALA A 65 14.47 35.21 -18.07
C ALA A 65 15.03 34.80 -16.70
N GLY A 66 15.74 35.71 -16.01
CA GLY A 66 16.23 35.50 -14.65
C GLY A 66 15.09 35.35 -13.63
N ALA A 67 14.05 36.17 -13.73
CA ALA A 67 12.87 36.10 -12.87
C ALA A 67 12.10 34.78 -13.05
N VAL A 68 11.89 34.33 -14.30
CA VAL A 68 11.27 33.04 -14.59
C VAL A 68 12.08 31.89 -13.99
N ALA A 69 13.41 31.89 -14.18
CA ALA A 69 14.27 30.86 -13.61
C ALA A 69 14.22 30.84 -12.07
N ALA A 70 14.18 32.01 -11.42
CA ALA A 70 14.07 32.11 -9.97
C ALA A 70 12.72 31.57 -9.46
N ILE A 71 11.60 31.93 -10.10
CA ILE A 71 10.27 31.41 -9.75
C ILE A 71 10.21 29.89 -9.95
N SER A 72 10.74 29.40 -11.07
CA SER A 72 10.84 27.98 -11.37
C SER A 72 11.62 27.20 -10.30
N LEU A 73 12.75 27.73 -9.83
CA LEU A 73 13.54 27.15 -8.75
C LEU A 73 12.79 27.17 -7.42
N LEU A 74 12.05 28.24 -7.12
CA LEU A 74 11.24 28.32 -5.91
C LEU A 74 10.10 27.28 -5.93
N ILE A 75 9.44 27.10 -7.07
CA ILE A 75 8.39 26.08 -7.23
C ILE A 75 8.99 24.68 -7.08
N ALA A 76 10.09 24.39 -7.80
CA ALA A 76 10.75 23.08 -7.69
C ALA A 76 11.24 22.80 -6.26
N GLY A 77 11.80 23.80 -5.58
CA GLY A 77 12.21 23.71 -4.18
C GLY A 77 11.03 23.49 -3.25
N TRP A 78 9.90 24.17 -3.46
CA TRP A 78 8.68 23.98 -2.67
C TRP A 78 8.07 22.60 -2.89
N THR A 79 8.02 22.12 -4.14
CA THR A 79 7.56 20.75 -4.46
C THR A 79 8.47 19.70 -3.83
N ALA A 80 9.78 19.85 -3.96
CA ALA A 80 10.76 18.95 -3.35
C ALA A 80 10.66 18.97 -1.82
N TRP A 81 10.42 20.15 -1.23
CA TRP A 81 10.19 20.30 0.20
C TRP A 81 8.91 19.59 0.65
N GLY A 82 7.81 19.72 -0.09
CA GLY A 82 6.58 18.98 0.20
C GLY A 82 6.80 17.47 0.18
N ILE A 83 7.45 16.96 -0.87
CA ILE A 83 7.81 15.52 -0.95
C ILE A 83 8.75 15.11 0.19
N TYR A 84 9.67 15.98 0.59
CA TYR A 84 10.58 15.72 1.71
C TYR A 84 9.85 15.68 3.06
N GLN A 85 8.88 16.57 3.29
CA GLN A 85 8.05 16.53 4.50
C GLN A 85 7.23 15.23 4.57
N ASP A 86 6.73 14.77 3.42
CA ASP A 86 5.98 13.53 3.29
C ASP A 86 6.91 12.29 3.18
N TRP A 87 8.25 12.46 3.29
CA TRP A 87 9.22 11.38 3.02
C TRP A 87 9.29 10.33 4.12
N ASP A 88 9.15 10.74 5.38
CA ASP A 88 9.03 9.78 6.48
C ASP A 88 7.69 9.02 6.40
N GLU A 89 6.67 9.65 5.82
CA GLU A 89 5.43 9.03 5.38
C GLU A 89 5.55 8.30 4.03
N LEU A 90 6.75 8.09 3.49
CA LEU A 90 6.99 7.17 2.36
C LEU A 90 7.84 5.97 2.78
N ARG A 91 8.72 6.17 3.77
CA ARG A 91 9.48 5.08 4.39
C ARG A 91 8.60 4.00 5.02
N TRP A 92 7.36 4.30 5.42
CA TRP A 92 6.46 3.26 5.96
C TRP A 92 6.13 2.16 4.94
N PHE A 93 6.17 2.42 3.63
CA PHE A 93 5.98 1.37 2.62
C PHE A 93 7.15 0.37 2.60
N ASP A 94 8.36 0.83 2.94
CA ASP A 94 9.58 0.01 3.00
C ASP A 94 9.67 -0.74 4.35
N ASP A 95 9.23 -0.11 5.45
CA ASP A 95 9.28 -0.65 6.83
C ASP A 95 8.05 -1.47 7.24
N TRP A 96 7.34 -2.10 6.28
CA TRP A 96 6.11 -2.90 6.50
C TRP A 96 6.26 -4.11 7.46
N GLY A 97 7.44 -4.31 8.06
CA GLY A 97 7.74 -5.42 8.98
C GLY A 97 8.35 -5.04 10.33
N ASP A 98 9.04 -3.90 10.45
CA ASP A 98 9.89 -3.62 11.61
C ASP A 98 9.45 -2.35 12.34
N GLY A 99 8.47 -2.51 13.24
CA GLY A 99 8.37 -1.81 14.51
C GLY A 99 8.82 -0.35 14.60
N VAL A 100 8.48 0.50 13.62
CA VAL A 100 8.63 1.96 13.76
C VAL A 100 7.65 2.37 14.86
N ALA A 101 8.15 2.35 16.09
CA ALA A 101 7.49 2.81 17.28
C ALA A 101 7.03 4.24 17.00
N ILE A 102 5.72 4.38 16.80
CA ILE A 102 5.19 5.52 16.10
C ILE A 102 5.48 6.77 16.95
N ASP A 103 6.25 7.73 16.44
CA ASP A 103 6.76 8.84 17.25
C ASP A 103 5.65 9.68 17.89
N TRP A 104 4.46 9.73 17.29
CA TRP A 104 3.30 10.37 17.91
C TRP A 104 2.83 9.65 19.18
N VAL A 105 3.10 8.36 19.37
CA VAL A 105 2.75 7.68 20.63
C VAL A 105 3.52 8.32 21.78
N ARG A 106 4.74 8.84 21.56
CA ARG A 106 5.51 9.54 22.61
C ARG A 106 4.82 10.81 23.10
N THR A 107 3.91 11.40 22.32
CA THR A 107 3.21 12.63 22.70
C THR A 107 1.98 12.37 23.57
N LEU A 108 1.53 11.12 23.67
CA LEU A 108 0.40 10.74 24.50
C LEU A 108 0.76 10.69 25.99
N PRO A 109 -0.22 10.82 26.90
CA PRO A 109 -0.03 10.54 28.32
C PRO A 109 0.51 9.12 28.56
N PRO A 110 1.33 8.88 29.61
CA PRO A 110 1.92 7.55 29.87
C PRO A 110 0.90 6.41 29.97
N ALA A 111 -0.30 6.69 30.51
CA ALA A 111 -1.38 5.69 30.58
C ALA A 111 -1.89 5.28 29.19
N ASP A 112 -2.04 6.23 28.28
CA ASP A 112 -2.50 5.97 26.91
C ASP A 112 -1.43 5.28 26.06
N GLN A 113 -0.16 5.61 26.30
CA GLN A 113 0.98 4.89 25.73
C GLN A 113 0.98 3.42 26.15
N LEU A 114 0.73 3.16 27.44
CA LEU A 114 0.66 1.82 28.00
C LEU A 114 -0.47 0.99 27.36
N ILE A 115 -1.63 1.59 27.11
CA ILE A 115 -2.76 0.92 26.43
C ILE A 115 -2.42 0.55 24.97
N LEU A 116 -1.75 1.46 24.25
CA LEU A 116 -1.42 1.28 22.84
C LEU A 116 -0.30 0.26 22.60
N LEU A 117 0.81 0.38 23.34
CA LEU A 117 2.04 -0.37 23.05
C LEU A 117 2.50 -1.27 24.20
N GLY A 118 1.88 -1.17 25.37
CA GLY A 118 2.44 -1.71 26.61
C GLY A 118 3.60 -0.89 27.15
N SER A 119 4.23 -1.37 28.22
CA SER A 119 5.37 -0.68 28.85
C SER A 119 6.59 -0.68 27.93
N ARG A 120 7.19 0.49 27.77
CA ARG A 120 8.40 0.70 26.93
C ARG A 120 9.69 0.39 27.69
N ASP A 121 9.62 0.37 29.01
CA ASP A 121 10.75 0.02 29.88
C ASP A 121 10.97 -1.50 29.92
N ALA A 122 9.97 -2.27 29.50
CA ALA A 122 10.08 -3.70 29.34
C ALA A 122 10.96 -4.07 28.14
N THR A 123 11.97 -4.89 28.38
CA THR A 123 12.84 -5.44 27.33
C THR A 123 12.16 -6.50 26.48
N THR A 124 11.00 -7.01 26.90
CA THR A 124 10.24 -8.05 26.20
C THR A 124 8.77 -7.68 26.09
N LEU A 125 8.12 -8.26 25.09
CA LEU A 125 6.69 -8.05 24.80
C LEU A 125 5.80 -8.52 25.95
N GLU A 126 6.20 -9.57 26.65
CA GLU A 126 5.51 -10.11 27.83
C GLU A 126 5.56 -9.13 28.99
N GLY A 127 6.76 -8.61 29.31
CA GLY A 127 6.90 -7.59 30.35
C GLY A 127 6.07 -6.35 30.02
N SER A 128 6.04 -5.98 28.74
CA SER A 128 5.28 -4.84 28.25
C SER A 128 3.77 -4.99 28.49
N MET A 129 3.21 -6.16 28.18
CA MET A 129 1.79 -6.46 28.40
C MET A 129 1.47 -6.76 29.87
N LYS A 130 2.41 -7.32 30.63
CA LYS A 130 2.29 -7.52 32.07
C LYS A 130 2.14 -6.19 32.80
N ASP A 131 2.93 -5.18 32.44
CA ASP A 131 2.84 -3.86 33.05
C ASP A 131 1.48 -3.19 32.75
N LEU A 132 0.91 -3.42 31.56
CA LEU A 132 -0.46 -2.99 31.24
C LEU A 132 -1.48 -3.70 32.14
N TRP A 133 -1.34 -5.01 32.35
CA TRP A 133 -2.17 -5.76 33.30
C TRP A 133 -2.03 -5.26 34.74
N ASP A 134 -0.80 -5.04 35.22
CA ASP A 134 -0.53 -4.58 36.58
C ASP A 134 -1.09 -3.18 36.85
N SER A 135 -1.31 -2.37 35.81
CA SER A 135 -1.93 -1.04 35.92
C SER A 135 -3.41 -1.08 36.30
N ASP A 136 -4.12 -2.15 35.90
CA ASP A 136 -5.52 -2.40 36.28
C ASP A 136 -5.80 -3.91 36.40
N PRO A 137 -5.46 -4.53 37.56
CA PRO A 137 -5.62 -5.97 37.81
C PRO A 137 -7.08 -6.44 37.95
N GLY A 138 -8.06 -5.58 37.67
CA GLY A 138 -9.48 -5.94 37.55
C GLY A 138 -9.96 -6.06 36.10
N ASN A 139 -9.12 -5.68 35.13
CA ASN A 139 -9.54 -5.54 33.74
C ASN A 139 -9.36 -6.84 32.93
N PRO A 140 -10.45 -7.55 32.56
CA PRO A 140 -10.33 -8.81 31.83
C PRO A 140 -9.66 -8.66 30.46
N SER A 141 -9.78 -7.49 29.81
CA SER A 141 -9.16 -7.24 28.51
C SER A 141 -7.64 -7.18 28.59
N TYR A 142 -7.10 -6.55 29.65
CA TYR A 142 -5.65 -6.47 29.84
C TYR A 142 -5.07 -7.83 30.23
N PHE A 143 -5.78 -8.58 31.08
CA PHE A 143 -5.36 -9.93 31.45
C PHE A 143 -5.36 -10.89 30.25
N ALA A 144 -6.39 -10.83 29.40
CA ALA A 144 -6.46 -11.65 28.19
C ALA A 144 -5.32 -11.35 27.21
N ASP A 145 -4.95 -10.08 27.02
CA ASP A 145 -3.85 -9.67 26.15
C ASP A 145 -2.49 -10.10 26.72
N TYR A 146 -2.29 -9.95 28.04
CA TYR A 146 -1.11 -10.44 28.74
C TYR A 146 -0.94 -11.97 28.60
N ALA A 147 -1.98 -12.75 28.89
CA ALA A 147 -1.93 -14.20 28.76
C ALA A 147 -1.67 -14.67 27.32
N ARG A 148 -2.27 -14.00 26.32
CA ARG A 148 -2.00 -14.28 24.90
C ARG A 148 -0.54 -13.98 24.54
N SER A 149 0.03 -12.92 25.09
CA SER A 149 1.43 -12.57 24.86
C SER A 149 2.36 -13.64 25.41
N ASP A 150 2.19 -14.06 26.67
CA ASP A 150 3.02 -15.09 27.31
C ASP A 150 2.96 -16.43 26.56
N ILE A 151 1.76 -16.86 26.13
CA ILE A 151 1.64 -18.10 25.37
C ILE A 151 2.34 -17.97 24.00
N ARG A 152 2.24 -16.83 23.33
CA ARG A 152 2.85 -16.63 22.00
C ARG A 152 4.38 -16.75 22.07
N THR A 153 5.00 -16.20 23.10
CA THR A 153 6.46 -16.00 23.15
C THR A 153 7.15 -16.97 24.10
N LEU A 154 6.58 -17.22 25.29
CA LEU A 154 7.11 -18.14 26.29
C LEU A 154 6.52 -19.54 26.19
N ARG A 155 5.43 -19.72 25.42
CA ARG A 155 4.70 -21.00 25.29
C ARG A 155 4.20 -21.54 26.63
N LYS A 156 3.78 -20.62 27.52
CA LYS A 156 3.30 -20.89 28.88
C LYS A 156 2.24 -19.88 29.27
N LEU A 157 1.36 -20.28 30.19
CA LEU A 157 0.45 -19.36 30.86
C LEU A 157 1.13 -18.49 31.93
N PRO A 158 0.58 -17.30 32.22
CA PRO A 158 0.94 -16.52 33.38
C PRO A 158 0.78 -17.27 34.72
N PRO A 159 1.60 -16.99 35.74
CA PRO A 159 1.42 -17.55 37.08
C PRO A 159 0.04 -17.26 37.66
N GLY A 160 -0.61 -18.28 38.24
CA GLY A 160 -1.93 -18.12 38.85
C GLY A 160 -3.07 -17.90 37.85
N PHE A 161 -2.87 -18.20 36.55
CA PHE A 161 -3.83 -17.89 35.49
C PHE A 161 -5.27 -18.32 35.80
N ALA A 162 -5.47 -19.57 36.21
CA ALA A 162 -6.79 -20.12 36.49
C ALA A 162 -7.49 -19.41 37.67
N GLU A 163 -6.75 -19.08 38.73
CA GLU A 163 -7.28 -18.35 39.89
C GLU A 163 -7.69 -16.93 39.48
N ILE A 164 -6.83 -16.24 38.73
CA ILE A 164 -7.09 -14.88 38.26
C ILE A 164 -8.29 -14.85 37.31
N ALA A 165 -8.36 -15.77 36.34
CA ALA A 165 -9.48 -15.90 35.42
C ALA A 165 -10.80 -16.13 36.17
N SER A 166 -10.81 -17.06 37.14
CA SER A 166 -12.00 -17.35 37.96
C SER A 166 -12.46 -16.17 38.81
N ARG A 167 -11.55 -15.25 39.16
CA ARG A 167 -11.87 -14.05 39.94
C ARG A 167 -12.46 -12.94 39.08
N ILE A 168 -11.93 -12.73 37.88
CA ILE A 168 -12.32 -11.58 37.04
C ILE A 168 -13.60 -11.88 36.27
N ASP A 169 -13.73 -13.08 35.71
CA ASP A 169 -14.83 -13.43 34.82
C ASP A 169 -15.08 -14.94 34.83
N PRO A 170 -15.68 -15.47 35.93
CA PRO A 170 -15.81 -16.91 36.17
C PRO A 170 -16.69 -17.63 35.14
N ASP A 171 -17.61 -16.94 34.47
CA ASP A 171 -18.59 -17.54 33.56
C ASP A 171 -18.16 -17.53 32.09
N ASN A 172 -16.92 -17.12 31.80
CA ASN A 172 -16.43 -16.94 30.44
C ASN A 172 -15.53 -18.09 29.98
N GLY A 173 -16.00 -18.83 28.97
CA GLY A 173 -15.28 -19.93 28.34
C GLY A 173 -14.01 -19.53 27.62
N TYR A 174 -13.80 -18.24 27.33
CA TYR A 174 -12.59 -17.80 26.63
C TYR A 174 -11.31 -18.07 27.41
N PHE A 175 -11.30 -17.90 28.74
CA PHE A 175 -10.11 -18.17 29.55
C PHE A 175 -9.79 -19.67 29.61
N HIS A 176 -10.81 -20.54 29.62
CA HIS A 176 -10.60 -21.98 29.47
C HIS A 176 -10.02 -22.32 28.09
N LEU A 177 -10.41 -21.61 27.02
CA LEU A 177 -9.81 -21.80 25.71
C LEU A 177 -8.33 -21.36 25.67
N ILE A 178 -8.00 -20.23 26.30
CA ILE A 178 -6.60 -19.78 26.46
C ILE A 178 -5.81 -20.86 27.22
N GLN A 179 -6.38 -21.39 28.30
CA GLN A 179 -5.75 -22.44 29.11
C GLN A 179 -5.54 -23.75 28.34
N ALA A 180 -6.46 -24.10 27.43
CA ALA A 180 -6.29 -25.25 26.55
C ALA A 180 -5.02 -25.13 25.69
N GLY A 181 -4.58 -23.90 25.39
CA GLY A 181 -3.33 -23.66 24.68
C GLY A 181 -2.11 -23.49 25.57
N ASP A 182 -2.11 -23.91 26.84
CA ASP A 182 -0.86 -24.17 27.57
C ASP A 182 -0.13 -25.39 26.97
N SER A 183 -0.89 -26.36 26.44
CA SER A 183 -0.35 -27.53 25.75
C SER A 183 -0.28 -27.32 24.24
N LEU A 184 0.49 -26.34 23.75
CA LEU A 184 0.58 -26.09 22.30
C LEU A 184 1.37 -27.17 21.54
N PRO A 185 1.05 -27.44 20.27
CA PRO A 185 1.96 -28.12 19.34
C PRO A 185 3.34 -27.43 19.29
N PRO A 186 4.45 -28.20 19.24
CA PRO A 186 4.53 -29.66 19.14
C PRO A 186 4.49 -30.39 20.51
N GLN A 187 4.19 -29.71 21.62
CA GLN A 187 4.33 -30.28 22.97
C GLN A 187 3.31 -31.39 23.27
N CYS A 188 2.10 -31.34 22.67
CA CYS A 188 1.06 -32.35 22.89
C CYS A 188 0.72 -33.14 21.62
N VAL A 189 0.71 -32.48 20.46
CA VAL A 189 0.45 -33.10 19.16
C VAL A 189 1.44 -32.60 18.12
N ASP A 190 1.86 -33.49 17.23
CA ASP A 190 2.76 -33.19 16.13
C ASP A 190 2.11 -33.53 14.78
N TYR A 191 2.29 -32.63 13.81
CA TYR A 191 1.70 -32.77 12.48
C TYR A 191 2.58 -33.68 11.63
N LYS A 192 2.03 -34.82 11.19
CA LYS A 192 2.72 -35.67 10.23
C LYS A 192 2.50 -35.12 8.83
N ALA A 193 3.51 -34.41 8.33
CA ALA A 193 3.50 -33.91 6.97
C ALA A 193 3.28 -35.07 5.98
N PRO A 194 2.37 -34.92 5.00
CA PRO A 194 2.13 -35.97 4.01
C PRO A 194 3.42 -36.21 3.22
N ALA A 195 3.75 -37.49 3.02
CA ALA A 195 4.98 -37.92 2.33
C ALA A 195 5.09 -37.40 0.88
N LYS A 196 3.97 -36.95 0.29
CA LYS A 196 3.92 -36.33 -1.04
C LYS A 196 3.24 -34.97 -0.96
N ARG A 197 3.85 -33.99 -1.63
CA ARG A 197 3.24 -32.67 -1.81
C ARG A 197 2.02 -32.81 -2.71
N ARG A 198 0.85 -32.41 -2.20
CA ARG A 198 -0.43 -32.43 -2.92
C ARG A 198 -0.35 -31.65 -4.23
N LYS A 199 -0.89 -32.19 -5.32
CA LYS A 199 -1.03 -31.47 -6.60
C LYS A 199 -2.31 -30.63 -6.58
N ALA A 200 -2.32 -29.55 -7.36
CA ALA A 200 -3.52 -28.74 -7.52
C ALA A 200 -4.65 -29.59 -8.14
N GLY A 201 -5.77 -29.72 -7.44
CA GLY A 201 -6.93 -30.52 -7.87
C GLY A 201 -7.15 -31.84 -7.12
N ASP A 202 -6.15 -32.34 -6.38
CA ASP A 202 -6.36 -33.52 -5.53
C ASP A 202 -7.41 -33.22 -4.45
N PRO A 203 -8.26 -34.18 -4.06
CA PRO A 203 -9.20 -33.97 -2.95
C PRO A 203 -8.45 -33.66 -1.66
N PRO A 204 -9.02 -32.83 -0.76
CA PRO A 204 -8.43 -32.62 0.55
C PRO A 204 -8.46 -33.94 1.35
N GLU A 205 -7.33 -34.28 1.97
CA GLU A 205 -7.20 -35.44 2.85
C GLU A 205 -7.17 -34.98 4.31
N ALA A 206 -7.66 -35.84 5.20
CA ALA A 206 -7.57 -35.62 6.64
C ALA A 206 -6.10 -35.51 7.08
N SER A 207 -5.82 -34.55 7.95
CA SER A 207 -4.47 -34.37 8.49
C SER A 207 -4.14 -35.52 9.43
N GLN A 208 -2.89 -36.00 9.40
CA GLN A 208 -2.41 -37.05 10.30
C GLN A 208 -1.66 -36.43 11.47
N TRP A 209 -2.00 -36.86 12.68
CA TRP A 209 -1.46 -36.33 13.92
C TRP A 209 -0.80 -37.44 14.75
N LEU A 210 0.30 -37.08 15.40
CA LEU A 210 0.91 -37.87 16.46
C LEU A 210 0.58 -37.22 17.80
N ILE A 211 0.01 -37.98 18.74
CA ILE A 211 -0.10 -37.51 20.13
C ILE A 211 1.25 -37.78 20.79
N VAL A 212 1.95 -36.69 21.15
CA VAL A 212 3.30 -36.71 21.74
C VAL A 212 3.22 -36.89 23.26
N ASP A 213 2.24 -36.23 23.90
CA ASP A 213 2.01 -36.26 25.34
C ASP A 213 0.51 -36.44 25.61
N GLN A 214 0.14 -37.63 26.10
CA GLN A 214 -1.25 -38.01 26.32
C GLN A 214 -1.91 -37.21 27.46
N GLU A 215 -1.16 -36.90 28.52
CA GLU A 215 -1.69 -36.21 29.70
C GLU A 215 -2.01 -34.75 29.34
N ARG A 216 -1.06 -34.07 28.69
CA ARG A 216 -1.26 -32.70 28.19
C ARG A 216 -2.35 -32.61 27.13
N PHE A 217 -2.43 -33.61 26.25
CA PHE A 217 -3.48 -33.69 25.24
C PHE A 217 -4.87 -33.80 25.88
N GLN A 218 -5.02 -34.68 26.87
CA GLN A 218 -6.30 -34.83 27.57
C GLN A 218 -6.67 -33.58 28.37
N ALA A 219 -5.71 -32.96 29.07
CA ALA A 219 -5.93 -31.72 29.81
C ALA A 219 -6.43 -30.60 28.89
N SER A 220 -5.87 -30.45 27.69
CA SER A 220 -6.35 -29.46 26.72
C SER A 220 -7.75 -29.76 26.19
N LEU A 221 -8.09 -31.03 25.94
CA LEU A 221 -9.44 -31.42 25.53
C LEU A 221 -10.46 -31.12 26.63
N ASP A 222 -10.11 -31.38 27.88
CA ASP A 222 -10.97 -31.08 29.02
C ASP A 222 -11.22 -29.56 29.13
N MET A 223 -10.19 -28.74 28.92
CA MET A 223 -10.32 -27.27 28.88
C MET A 223 -11.17 -26.79 27.69
N ILE A 224 -11.04 -27.39 26.50
CA ILE A 224 -11.90 -27.09 25.34
C ILE A 224 -13.36 -27.43 25.64
N ARG A 225 -13.61 -28.58 26.28
CA ARG A 225 -14.95 -28.99 26.67
C ARG A 225 -15.55 -28.06 27.72
N GLN A 226 -14.76 -27.68 28.73
CA GLN A 226 -15.17 -26.69 29.73
C GLN A 226 -15.53 -25.38 29.06
N ALA A 227 -14.66 -24.85 28.18
CA ALA A 227 -14.91 -23.63 27.41
C ALA A 227 -16.24 -23.68 26.63
N ALA A 228 -16.52 -24.80 25.97
CA ALA A 228 -17.77 -25.01 25.21
C ALA A 228 -19.03 -25.13 26.07
N SER A 229 -18.87 -25.40 27.38
CA SER A 229 -19.97 -25.52 28.34
C SER A 229 -20.29 -24.23 29.09
N MET A 230 -19.43 -23.20 28.98
CA MET A 230 -19.61 -21.95 29.72
C MET A 230 -20.76 -21.08 29.14
N PRO A 231 -21.45 -20.28 29.98
CA PRO A 231 -22.54 -19.41 29.53
C PRO A 231 -22.11 -18.30 28.57
N ALA A 232 -20.88 -17.79 28.70
CA ALA A 232 -20.36 -16.69 27.91
C ALA A 232 -19.05 -17.05 27.20
N PHE A 233 -18.74 -16.35 26.10
CA PHE A 233 -17.50 -16.52 25.36
C PHE A 233 -17.02 -15.17 24.80
N ARG A 234 -16.36 -14.37 25.63
CA ARG A 234 -15.88 -13.03 25.28
C ARG A 234 -14.37 -13.01 25.16
N SER A 235 -13.87 -12.71 23.95
CA SER A 235 -12.42 -12.68 23.68
C SER A 235 -11.71 -11.42 24.13
N TYR A 236 -12.47 -10.36 24.46
CA TYR A 236 -11.99 -9.03 24.86
C TYR A 236 -11.10 -8.28 23.85
N GLU A 237 -10.70 -8.92 22.76
CA GLU A 237 -9.84 -8.32 21.73
C GLU A 237 -10.47 -7.07 21.14
N ALA A 238 -11.77 -7.14 20.84
CA ALA A 238 -12.45 -6.04 20.21
C ALA A 238 -12.73 -4.87 21.17
N ASP A 239 -12.89 -5.14 22.47
CA ASP A 239 -13.00 -4.11 23.50
C ASP A 239 -11.69 -3.34 23.64
N LEU A 240 -10.57 -4.06 23.72
CA LEU A 240 -9.23 -3.48 23.80
C LEU A 240 -8.88 -2.74 22.50
N MET A 241 -9.20 -3.31 21.35
CA MET A 241 -9.03 -2.65 20.06
C MET A 241 -9.82 -1.34 19.98
N LYS A 242 -11.06 -1.32 20.48
CA LYS A 242 -11.87 -0.10 20.49
C LYS A 242 -11.22 1.01 21.35
N GLN A 243 -10.65 0.65 22.50
CA GLN A 243 -9.88 1.58 23.33
C GLN A 243 -8.64 2.09 22.57
N ARG A 244 -7.87 1.19 21.96
CA ARG A 244 -6.66 1.51 21.19
C ARG A 244 -6.95 2.41 19.99
N ILE A 245 -7.98 2.12 19.20
CA ILE A 245 -8.39 2.92 18.03
C ILE A 245 -8.78 4.35 18.45
N ALA A 246 -9.42 4.52 19.60
CA ALA A 246 -9.81 5.83 20.10
C ALA A 246 -8.61 6.72 20.47
N LEU A 247 -7.45 6.12 20.76
CA LEU A 247 -6.20 6.83 21.05
C LEU A 247 -5.40 7.17 19.78
N LEU A 248 -5.76 6.60 18.62
CA LEU A 248 -5.09 6.89 17.36
C LEU A 248 -5.48 8.29 16.87
N PRO A 249 -4.54 9.10 16.35
CA PRO A 249 -4.83 10.44 15.84
C PRO A 249 -5.96 10.39 14.80
N PRO A 250 -6.91 11.35 14.80
CA PRO A 250 -7.97 11.39 13.81
C PRO A 250 -7.36 11.49 12.40
N PRO A 251 -7.94 10.82 11.40
CA PRO A 251 -7.43 10.91 10.04
C PRO A 251 -7.93 12.21 9.43
N ASP A 252 -7.04 13.20 9.32
CA ASP A 252 -7.33 14.48 8.68
C ASP A 252 -7.05 14.43 7.16
N ASP A 253 -6.21 13.48 6.71
CA ASP A 253 -5.86 13.24 5.31
C ASP A 253 -5.50 11.75 5.04
N LEU A 254 -5.15 11.42 3.80
CA LEU A 254 -4.80 10.05 3.41
C LEU A 254 -3.53 9.53 4.11
N MET A 255 -2.57 10.40 4.39
CA MET A 255 -1.29 9.99 4.98
C MET A 255 -1.41 9.77 6.49
N SER A 256 -2.25 10.53 7.17
CA SER A 256 -2.62 10.33 8.58
C SER A 256 -3.38 9.01 8.85
N LEU A 257 -3.82 8.30 7.81
CA LEU A 257 -4.31 6.92 7.92
C LEU A 257 -3.17 5.90 8.07
N ALA A 258 -1.96 6.20 7.59
CA ALA A 258 -0.85 5.25 7.57
C ALA A 258 -0.50 4.72 8.98
N PRO A 259 -0.41 5.55 10.04
CA PRO A 259 -0.15 5.04 11.39
C PRO A 259 -1.25 4.14 11.93
N ARG A 260 -2.51 4.37 11.54
CA ARG A 260 -3.64 3.53 11.92
C ARG A 260 -3.54 2.16 11.25
N PHE A 261 -3.20 2.14 9.96
CA PHE A 261 -2.96 0.90 9.24
C PHE A 261 -1.77 0.13 9.83
N GLN A 262 -0.65 0.79 10.06
CA GLN A 262 0.53 0.18 10.66
C GLN A 262 0.22 -0.42 12.03
N TYR A 263 -0.51 0.31 12.86
CA TYR A 263 -0.93 -0.19 14.17
C TYR A 263 -1.80 -1.44 14.04
N VAL A 264 -2.87 -1.38 13.24
CA VAL A 264 -3.82 -2.50 13.09
C VAL A 264 -3.17 -3.72 12.43
N PHE A 265 -2.32 -3.55 11.41
CA PHE A 265 -1.62 -4.65 10.75
C PHE A 265 -0.40 -5.17 11.53
N GLY A 266 0.22 -4.31 12.34
CA GLY A 266 1.31 -4.70 13.24
C GLY A 266 0.85 -5.56 14.42
N LEU A 267 -0.46 -5.57 14.73
CA LEU A 267 -1.04 -6.48 15.70
C LEU A 267 -1.00 -7.92 15.16
N LYS A 268 0.03 -8.65 15.58
CA LYS A 268 0.20 -10.08 15.30
C LYS A 268 -0.88 -10.89 16.03
N ASN A 269 -2.01 -11.09 15.38
CA ASN A 269 -3.15 -11.86 15.88
C ASN A 269 -3.09 -13.36 15.49
N GLY A 270 -3.55 -14.24 16.40
CA GLY A 270 -4.27 -15.46 16.01
C GLY A 270 -3.53 -16.81 15.89
N LEU A 271 -2.38 -17.04 16.55
CA LEU A 271 -1.78 -18.39 16.56
C LEU A 271 -2.56 -19.40 17.43
N MET A 272 -3.24 -18.94 18.48
CA MET A 272 -3.94 -19.80 19.44
C MET A 272 -5.10 -20.58 18.83
N ASP A 273 -5.94 -19.91 18.05
CA ASP A 273 -7.10 -20.51 17.40
C ASP A 273 -6.69 -21.65 16.45
N TYR A 274 -5.53 -21.50 15.80
CA TYR A 274 -4.96 -22.54 14.95
C TYR A 274 -4.54 -23.78 15.74
N TYR A 275 -3.92 -23.62 16.91
CA TYR A 275 -3.49 -24.73 17.74
C TYR A 275 -4.64 -25.52 18.35
N VAL A 276 -5.69 -24.84 18.83
CA VAL A 276 -6.90 -25.51 19.32
C VAL A 276 -7.51 -26.37 18.20
N SER A 277 -7.59 -25.84 16.98
CA SER A 277 -8.12 -26.59 15.85
C SER A 277 -7.33 -27.88 15.55
N SER A 278 -6.02 -27.86 15.80
CA SER A 278 -5.12 -29.01 15.62
C SER A 278 -5.39 -30.10 16.66
N ILE A 279 -5.63 -29.71 17.93
CA ILE A 279 -5.98 -30.64 19.02
C ILE A 279 -7.31 -31.33 18.73
N VAL A 280 -8.31 -30.57 18.25
CA VAL A 280 -9.62 -31.11 17.85
C VAL A 280 -9.49 -32.07 16.67
N ALA A 281 -8.70 -31.71 15.65
CA ALA A 281 -8.45 -32.59 14.51
C ALA A 281 -7.76 -33.91 14.93
N ALA A 282 -6.77 -33.83 15.83
CA ALA A 282 -6.09 -34.99 16.39
C ALA A 282 -7.04 -35.89 17.20
N LYS A 283 -7.95 -35.31 18.00
CA LYS A 283 -8.92 -36.11 18.76
C LYS A 283 -9.94 -36.80 17.87
N ALA A 284 -10.38 -36.17 16.78
CA ALA A 284 -11.24 -36.82 15.80
C ALA A 284 -10.55 -38.08 15.22
N GLU A 285 -9.28 -37.96 14.81
CA GLU A 285 -8.49 -39.10 14.32
C GLU A 285 -8.31 -40.20 15.39
N ASP A 286 -8.05 -39.82 16.64
CA ASP A 286 -7.93 -40.75 17.76
C ASP A 286 -9.23 -41.53 18.01
N CYS A 287 -10.39 -40.87 17.98
CA CYS A 287 -11.68 -41.54 18.10
C CYS A 287 -11.92 -42.54 16.96
N LEU A 288 -11.52 -42.21 15.73
CA LEU A 288 -11.58 -43.16 14.61
C LEU A 288 -10.73 -44.40 14.89
N LYS A 289 -9.49 -44.23 15.37
CA LYS A 289 -8.58 -45.35 15.71
C LYS A 289 -9.14 -46.24 16.83
N GLN A 290 -9.85 -45.64 17.79
CA GLN A 290 -10.45 -46.33 18.92
C GLN A 290 -11.86 -46.88 18.64
N ASN A 291 -12.39 -46.66 17.43
CA ASN A 291 -13.77 -46.98 17.05
C ASN A 291 -14.83 -46.31 17.96
N ASP A 292 -14.54 -45.11 18.46
CA ASP A 292 -15.38 -44.36 19.40
C ASP A 292 -16.36 -43.42 18.69
N ARG A 293 -17.56 -43.93 18.42
CA ARG A 293 -18.64 -43.17 17.74
C ARG A 293 -19.17 -42.02 18.59
N GLU A 294 -19.31 -42.24 19.90
CA GLU A 294 -19.88 -41.24 20.81
C GLU A 294 -18.91 -40.09 21.02
N GLY A 295 -17.61 -40.39 21.14
CA GLY A 295 -16.55 -39.39 21.25
C GLY A 295 -16.50 -38.43 20.08
N VAL A 296 -16.64 -38.91 18.83
CA VAL A 296 -16.67 -38.02 17.64
C VAL A 296 -17.89 -37.09 17.67
N LEU A 297 -19.07 -37.62 18.01
CA LEU A 297 -20.30 -36.82 18.07
C LEU A 297 -20.23 -35.76 19.17
N GLN A 298 -19.71 -36.12 20.34
CA GLN A 298 -19.54 -35.17 21.44
C GLN A 298 -18.51 -34.10 21.09
N LEU A 299 -17.36 -34.48 20.54
CA LEU A 299 -16.32 -33.55 20.11
C LEU A 299 -16.84 -32.55 19.08
N ARG A 300 -17.64 -33.01 18.11
CA ARG A 300 -18.29 -32.14 17.12
C ARG A 300 -19.22 -31.13 17.78
N ARG A 301 -20.07 -31.57 18.72
CA ARG A 301 -21.00 -30.68 19.43
C ARG A 301 -20.26 -29.62 20.25
N ASP A 302 -19.21 -30.03 20.96
CA ASP A 302 -18.37 -29.12 21.75
C ASP A 302 -17.71 -28.08 20.83
N TRP A 303 -17.17 -28.53 19.69
CA TRP A 303 -16.58 -27.65 18.68
C TRP A 303 -17.57 -26.65 18.08
N ASP A 304 -18.78 -27.11 17.74
CA ASP A 304 -19.80 -26.25 17.15
C ASP A 304 -20.30 -25.19 18.12
N ARG A 305 -20.46 -25.53 19.40
CA ARG A 305 -20.80 -24.56 20.44
C ARG A 305 -19.70 -23.51 20.58
N LEU A 306 -18.44 -23.95 20.64
CA LEU A 306 -17.30 -23.05 20.76
C LEU A 306 -17.21 -22.06 19.59
N ILE A 307 -17.30 -22.55 18.36
CA ILE A 307 -17.26 -21.71 17.16
C ILE A 307 -18.46 -20.76 17.12
N SER A 308 -19.67 -21.25 17.40
CA SER A 308 -20.88 -20.42 17.42
C SER A 308 -20.77 -19.29 18.44
N ALA A 309 -20.34 -19.62 19.66
CA ALA A 309 -20.14 -18.64 20.73
C ALA A 309 -19.08 -17.61 20.34
N SER A 310 -17.93 -18.06 19.82
CA SER A 310 -16.86 -17.18 19.35
C SER A 310 -17.28 -16.24 18.22
N VAL A 311 -18.09 -16.70 17.26
CA VAL A 311 -18.55 -15.88 16.14
C VAL A 311 -19.64 -14.90 16.59
N SER A 312 -20.56 -15.33 17.46
CA SER A 312 -21.69 -14.50 17.91
C SER A 312 -21.26 -13.25 18.69
N GLN A 313 -20.12 -13.29 19.37
CA GLN A 313 -19.59 -12.19 20.17
C GLN A 313 -18.42 -11.46 19.50
N ALA A 314 -17.93 -11.93 18.35
CA ALA A 314 -16.90 -11.24 17.61
C ALA A 314 -17.46 -9.95 17.00
N HIS A 315 -16.72 -8.83 17.15
CA HIS A 315 -16.91 -7.70 16.25
C HIS A 315 -16.36 -8.11 14.86
N PRO A 316 -17.23 -8.22 13.84
CA PRO A 316 -16.82 -8.77 12.56
C PRO A 316 -15.90 -7.76 11.86
N THR A 317 -14.62 -8.08 11.82
CA THR A 317 -13.69 -7.52 10.84
C THR A 317 -13.43 -8.62 9.80
N MET A 318 -13.04 -8.26 8.59
CA MET A 318 -12.71 -9.26 7.57
C MET A 318 -11.61 -10.21 8.07
N PHE A 319 -10.60 -9.68 8.76
CA PHE A 319 -9.50 -10.47 9.31
C PHE A 319 -10.01 -11.47 10.36
N THR A 320 -10.81 -11.03 11.33
CA THR A 320 -11.37 -11.93 12.36
C THR A 320 -12.31 -12.97 11.75
N MET A 321 -13.09 -12.61 10.72
CA MET A 321 -13.90 -13.59 9.97
C MET A 321 -13.05 -14.62 9.22
N LEU A 322 -11.92 -14.22 8.63
CA LEU A 322 -10.98 -15.14 7.97
C LEU A 322 -10.36 -16.12 8.96
N VAL A 323 -9.93 -15.61 10.12
CA VAL A 323 -9.37 -16.44 11.20
C VAL A 323 -10.41 -17.43 11.71
N HIS A 324 -11.62 -16.98 12.06
CA HIS A 324 -12.68 -17.88 12.54
C HIS A 324 -13.13 -18.89 11.48
N ARG A 325 -13.19 -18.51 10.19
CA ARG A 325 -13.45 -19.47 9.10
C ARG A 325 -12.34 -20.51 9.02
N GLY A 326 -11.09 -20.08 9.08
CA GLY A 326 -9.92 -20.97 9.06
C GLY A 326 -9.94 -21.95 10.22
N MET A 327 -10.17 -21.44 11.44
CA MET A 327 -10.36 -22.22 12.65
C MET A 327 -11.48 -23.25 12.46
N ALA A 328 -12.70 -22.81 12.13
CA ALA A 328 -13.87 -23.69 11.98
C ALA A 328 -13.68 -24.75 10.90
N ALA A 329 -13.00 -24.43 9.79
CA ALA A 329 -12.77 -25.32 8.67
C ALA A 329 -11.63 -26.33 8.90
N SER A 330 -10.66 -26.01 9.76
CA SER A 330 -9.43 -26.79 9.97
C SER A 330 -9.70 -28.25 10.35
N PRO A 331 -10.52 -28.58 11.38
CA PRO A 331 -10.75 -29.97 11.77
C PRO A 331 -11.77 -30.72 10.91
N LEU A 332 -12.43 -30.07 9.93
CA LEU A 332 -13.54 -30.67 9.19
C LEU A 332 -13.15 -31.93 8.41
N GLU A 333 -11.97 -31.97 7.78
CA GLU A 333 -11.52 -33.16 7.05
C GLU A 333 -11.34 -34.36 7.98
N ASN A 334 -10.81 -34.12 9.19
CA ASN A 334 -10.67 -35.15 10.22
C ASN A 334 -12.04 -35.61 10.75
N PHE A 335 -13.00 -34.70 10.92
CA PHE A 335 -14.38 -35.08 11.28
C PHE A 335 -15.06 -35.91 10.18
N ILE A 336 -14.91 -35.52 8.90
CA ILE A 336 -15.47 -36.25 7.75
C ILE A 336 -14.89 -37.67 7.71
N ALA A 337 -13.56 -37.80 7.72
CA ALA A 337 -12.89 -39.10 7.68
C ALA A 337 -13.28 -39.99 8.87
N SER A 338 -13.42 -39.40 10.06
CA SER A 338 -13.84 -40.12 11.26
C SER A 338 -15.30 -40.58 11.16
N ALA A 339 -16.20 -39.72 10.69
CA ALA A 339 -17.60 -40.07 10.49
C ALA A 339 -17.77 -41.18 9.44
N GLU A 340 -17.03 -41.12 8.33
CA GLU A 340 -17.04 -42.17 7.29
C GLU A 340 -16.51 -43.50 7.81
N GLY A 341 -15.34 -43.50 8.43
CA GLY A 341 -14.70 -44.71 8.95
C GLY A 341 -15.51 -45.39 10.07
N LEU A 342 -16.32 -44.61 10.80
CA LEU A 342 -17.22 -45.09 11.86
C LEU A 342 -18.65 -45.37 11.36
N GLY A 343 -18.94 -45.25 10.07
CA GLY A 343 -20.26 -45.52 9.48
C GLY A 343 -21.37 -44.54 9.91
N LEU A 344 -21.01 -43.29 10.24
CA LEU A 344 -21.94 -42.19 10.55
C LEU A 344 -22.27 -41.42 9.24
N THR A 345 -22.96 -42.08 8.31
CA THR A 345 -23.13 -41.60 6.92
C THR A 345 -23.84 -40.26 6.79
N GLU A 346 -24.88 -40.03 7.60
CA GLU A 346 -25.61 -38.75 7.62
C GLU A 346 -24.72 -37.60 8.10
N GLU A 347 -23.93 -37.84 9.16
CA GLU A 347 -23.00 -36.87 9.71
C GLU A 347 -21.87 -36.53 8.73
N ALA A 348 -21.29 -37.54 8.08
CA ALA A 348 -20.29 -37.32 7.03
C ALA A 348 -20.85 -36.45 5.89
N THR A 349 -22.10 -36.68 5.48
CA THR A 349 -22.76 -35.89 4.42
C THR A 349 -22.92 -34.44 4.82
N MET A 350 -23.43 -34.19 6.04
CA MET A 350 -23.60 -32.83 6.58
C MET A 350 -22.27 -32.09 6.72
N LEU A 351 -21.22 -32.78 7.18
CA LEU A 351 -19.89 -32.21 7.33
C LEU A 351 -19.25 -31.87 5.98
N ARG A 352 -19.46 -32.70 4.94
CA ARG A 352 -19.03 -32.39 3.56
C ARG A 352 -19.74 -31.17 3.01
N GLU A 353 -21.05 -31.07 3.21
CA GLU A 353 -21.82 -29.87 2.79
C GLU A 353 -21.30 -28.62 3.50
N ARG A 354 -21.10 -28.68 4.82
CA ARG A 354 -20.50 -27.57 5.58
C ARG A 354 -19.10 -27.23 5.10
N ARG A 355 -18.28 -28.23 4.80
CA ARG A 355 -16.94 -28.05 4.26
C ARG A 355 -16.96 -27.36 2.90
N GLU A 356 -17.89 -27.74 2.04
CA GLU A 356 -18.10 -27.12 0.74
C GLU A 356 -18.56 -25.66 0.90
N ASN A 357 -19.50 -25.39 1.80
CA ASN A 357 -19.92 -24.02 2.15
C ASN A 357 -18.75 -23.20 2.74
N MET A 358 -17.81 -23.85 3.41
CA MET A 358 -16.58 -23.24 3.92
C MET A 358 -15.40 -23.27 2.92
N SER A 359 -15.58 -23.82 1.72
CA SER A 359 -14.56 -23.89 0.68
C SER A 359 -14.20 -22.49 0.18
N ARG A 360 -13.03 -22.31 -0.43
CA ARG A 360 -12.68 -21.01 -1.01
C ARG A 360 -13.70 -20.54 -2.06
N ALA A 361 -14.39 -21.45 -2.74
CA ALA A 361 -15.42 -21.13 -3.73
C ALA A 361 -16.63 -20.43 -3.10
N ASN A 362 -17.02 -20.83 -1.89
CA ASN A 362 -18.17 -20.29 -1.17
C ASN A 362 -17.77 -19.32 -0.04
N SER A 363 -16.59 -18.70 -0.12
CA SER A 363 -16.17 -17.72 0.87
C SER A 363 -17.05 -16.47 0.75
N PRO A 364 -17.66 -15.93 1.84
CA PRO A 364 -18.35 -14.64 1.81
C PRO A 364 -17.47 -13.52 1.28
N ILE A 365 -16.15 -13.63 1.47
CA ILE A 365 -15.18 -12.72 0.87
C ILE A 365 -15.10 -12.97 -0.63
N ARG A 366 -14.99 -14.22 -1.06
CA ARG A 366 -15.05 -14.52 -2.48
C ARG A 366 -16.38 -14.14 -3.08
N LEU A 367 -17.52 -14.31 -2.42
CA LEU A 367 -18.89 -13.97 -2.88
C LEU A 367 -19.17 -12.47 -2.85
N ALA A 368 -18.69 -11.75 -1.83
CA ALA A 368 -18.71 -10.28 -1.77
C ALA A 368 -17.77 -9.68 -2.83
N ILE A 369 -16.69 -10.38 -3.16
CA ILE A 369 -15.79 -10.02 -4.26
C ILE A 369 -16.34 -10.57 -5.60
N ASP A 370 -17.07 -11.70 -5.66
CA ASP A 370 -17.51 -12.44 -6.87
C ASP A 370 -18.74 -11.85 -7.53
N ASP A 371 -19.37 -10.85 -6.92
CA ASP A 371 -20.16 -9.96 -7.72
C ASP A 371 -19.19 -9.25 -8.66
N GLU A 372 -19.08 -9.76 -9.89
CA GLU A 372 -18.33 -9.18 -11.00
C GLU A 372 -18.55 -7.66 -11.09
N ALA A 373 -19.76 -7.18 -10.73
CA ALA A 373 -20.06 -5.76 -10.64
C ALA A 373 -19.36 -5.07 -9.47
N THR A 374 -19.33 -5.65 -8.27
CA THR A 374 -18.53 -5.17 -7.12
C THR A 374 -17.03 -5.19 -7.40
N LYS A 375 -16.52 -6.30 -7.95
CA LYS A 375 -15.13 -6.46 -8.36
C LYS A 375 -14.75 -5.38 -9.37
N ARG A 376 -15.54 -5.20 -10.44
CA ARG A 376 -15.35 -4.13 -11.43
C ARG A 376 -15.47 -2.75 -10.81
N HIS A 377 -16.48 -2.49 -9.98
CA HIS A 377 -16.66 -1.18 -9.36
C HIS A 377 -15.47 -0.81 -8.47
N LEU A 378 -15.03 -1.71 -7.58
CA LEU A 378 -13.84 -1.49 -6.75
C LEU A 378 -12.57 -1.38 -7.60
N ASN A 379 -12.43 -2.21 -8.63
CA ASN A 379 -11.30 -2.16 -9.54
C ASN A 379 -11.22 -0.83 -10.30
N ASP A 380 -12.33 -0.40 -10.87
CA ASP A 380 -12.40 0.77 -11.73
C ASP A 380 -12.35 2.06 -10.89
N HIS A 381 -12.85 2.05 -9.64
CA HIS A 381 -13.12 3.27 -8.87
C HIS A 381 -12.44 3.36 -7.50
N ALA A 382 -11.96 2.28 -6.88
CA ALA A 382 -11.33 2.33 -5.56
C ALA A 382 -9.81 2.54 -5.68
N GLY A 383 -9.28 3.53 -4.96
CA GLY A 383 -7.83 3.76 -4.87
C GLY A 383 -7.07 2.57 -4.27
N PHE A 384 -5.77 2.49 -4.56
CA PHE A 384 -4.88 1.41 -4.10
C PHE A 384 -5.00 1.16 -2.59
N LEU A 385 -5.02 2.24 -1.80
CA LEU A 385 -5.09 2.13 -0.35
C LEU A 385 -6.47 1.68 0.16
N ARG A 386 -7.54 1.99 -0.58
CA ARG A 386 -8.91 1.65 -0.18
C ARG A 386 -9.34 0.25 -0.62
N GLY A 387 -8.74 -0.27 -1.70
CA GLY A 387 -8.87 -1.67 -2.09
C GLY A 387 -8.33 -2.66 -1.04
N SER A 388 -7.60 -2.17 -0.04
CA SER A 388 -7.12 -2.98 1.10
C SER A 388 -8.12 -3.08 2.27
N THR A 389 -9.17 -2.24 2.28
CA THR A 389 -10.22 -2.22 3.31
C THR A 389 -11.56 -2.62 2.72
N PHE A 390 -12.11 -3.75 3.16
CA PHE A 390 -13.36 -4.28 2.61
C PHE A 390 -14.52 -4.04 3.57
N SER A 391 -15.52 -3.30 3.09
CA SER A 391 -16.80 -3.10 3.76
C SER A 391 -17.84 -4.12 3.23
N HIS A 392 -18.81 -4.50 4.05
CA HIS A 392 -19.93 -5.37 3.64
C HIS A 392 -20.88 -4.74 2.61
N ARG A 393 -20.72 -3.43 2.31
CA ARG A 393 -21.44 -2.73 1.25
C ARG A 393 -20.47 -2.25 0.18
N ILE A 394 -20.94 -2.22 -1.07
CA ILE A 394 -20.26 -1.52 -2.16
C ILE A 394 -20.26 -0.01 -1.80
N PRO A 395 -19.10 0.64 -1.63
CA PRO A 395 -19.05 2.07 -1.39
C PRO A 395 -19.57 2.83 -2.61
N ALA A 396 -20.31 3.91 -2.38
CA ALA A 396 -20.72 4.80 -3.47
C ALA A 396 -19.48 5.49 -4.07
N ASP A 397 -19.55 5.90 -5.34
CA ASP A 397 -18.42 6.57 -6.02
C ASP A 397 -17.97 7.85 -5.29
N GLU A 398 -18.93 8.59 -4.74
CA GLU A 398 -18.69 9.78 -3.90
C GLU A 398 -17.82 9.47 -2.68
N GLU A 399 -17.96 8.27 -2.12
CA GLU A 399 -17.15 7.86 -0.99
C GLU A 399 -15.73 7.56 -1.45
N LEU A 400 -15.52 6.98 -2.63
CA LEU A 400 -14.21 6.58 -3.18
C LEU A 400 -13.40 7.78 -3.73
N LYS A 401 -14.09 8.79 -4.25
CA LYS A 401 -13.50 9.96 -4.92
C LYS A 401 -12.42 10.70 -4.13
N PRO A 402 -12.55 10.98 -2.82
CA PRO A 402 -11.50 11.66 -2.06
C PRO A 402 -10.17 10.89 -2.05
N GLY A 403 -10.23 9.55 -1.95
CA GLY A 403 -9.04 8.71 -2.01
C GLY A 403 -8.36 8.76 -3.38
N ARG A 404 -9.15 8.68 -4.47
CA ARG A 404 -8.64 8.84 -5.83
C ARG A 404 -7.93 10.18 -6.03
N LEU A 405 -8.56 11.28 -5.62
CA LEU A 405 -8.00 12.62 -5.78
C LEU A 405 -6.68 12.80 -5.01
N ALA A 406 -6.60 12.24 -3.80
CA ALA A 406 -5.37 12.26 -3.01
C ALA A 406 -4.24 11.47 -3.69
N GLU A 407 -4.53 10.28 -4.23
CA GLU A 407 -3.56 9.50 -5.02
C GLU A 407 -3.08 10.28 -6.26
N TYR A 408 -4.01 10.89 -7.00
CA TYR A 408 -3.67 11.70 -8.19
C TYR A 408 -2.83 12.93 -7.86
N GLU A 409 -3.13 13.62 -6.77
CA GLU A 409 -2.35 14.77 -6.33
C GLU A 409 -0.92 14.34 -5.97
N TRP A 410 -0.77 13.21 -5.28
CA TRP A 410 0.53 12.66 -4.92
C TRP A 410 1.37 12.30 -6.16
N PHE A 411 0.80 11.55 -7.11
CA PHE A 411 1.48 11.26 -8.37
C PHE A 411 1.73 12.52 -9.20
N GLY A 412 0.85 13.51 -9.14
CA GLY A 412 1.03 14.82 -9.76
C GLY A 412 2.27 15.54 -9.22
N ARG A 413 2.50 15.50 -7.91
CA ARG A 413 3.72 16.05 -7.28
C ARG A 413 4.97 15.32 -7.76
N ILE A 414 4.97 13.99 -7.79
CA ILE A 414 6.11 13.20 -8.31
C ILE A 414 6.36 13.50 -9.79
N GLY A 415 5.31 13.49 -10.62
CA GLY A 415 5.42 13.80 -12.04
C GLY A 415 5.96 15.20 -12.28
N SER A 416 5.54 16.19 -11.48
CA SER A 416 6.06 17.55 -11.55
C SER A 416 7.55 17.62 -11.18
N LEU A 417 8.00 16.87 -10.17
CA LEU A 417 9.40 16.78 -9.79
C LEU A 417 10.24 16.15 -10.92
N VAL A 418 9.76 15.05 -11.51
CA VAL A 418 10.43 14.40 -12.65
C VAL A 418 10.53 15.35 -13.84
N ALA A 419 9.46 16.09 -14.15
CA ALA A 419 9.47 17.10 -15.21
C ALA A 419 10.50 18.20 -14.92
N TRP A 420 10.58 18.69 -13.68
CA TRP A 420 11.61 19.65 -13.26
C TRP A 420 13.03 19.09 -13.39
N LEU A 421 13.25 17.83 -13.03
CA LEU A 421 14.54 17.16 -13.18
C LEU A 421 14.94 17.02 -14.65
N LEU A 422 14.00 16.67 -15.54
CA LEU A 422 14.24 16.62 -16.98
C LEU A 422 14.55 18.01 -17.56
N LEU A 423 13.86 19.05 -17.12
CA LEU A 423 14.16 20.44 -17.51
C LEU A 423 15.54 20.88 -17.01
N ALA A 424 15.91 20.51 -15.78
CA ALA A 424 17.23 20.80 -15.23
C ALA A 424 18.32 20.05 -16.00
N LEU A 425 18.11 18.77 -16.32
CA LEU A 425 19.04 17.94 -17.08
C LEU A 425 19.22 18.47 -18.52
N THR A 426 18.14 18.79 -19.22
CA THR A 426 18.21 19.36 -20.56
C THR A 426 18.90 20.72 -20.56
N SER A 427 18.62 21.57 -19.56
CA SER A 427 19.32 22.85 -19.38
C SER A 427 20.81 22.65 -19.11
N LEU A 428 21.18 21.66 -18.29
CA LEU A 428 22.56 21.28 -18.02
C LEU A 428 23.26 20.77 -19.28
N LEU A 429 22.59 19.96 -20.10
CA LEU A 429 23.13 19.45 -21.36
C LEU A 429 23.35 20.59 -22.37
N VAL A 430 22.41 21.53 -22.49
CA VAL A 430 22.57 22.73 -23.35
C VAL A 430 23.74 23.59 -22.84
N TRP A 431 23.85 23.76 -21.52
CA TRP A 431 24.96 24.48 -20.91
C TRP A 431 26.30 23.76 -21.12
N ALA A 432 26.34 22.43 -21.00
CA ALA A 432 27.54 21.63 -21.25
C ALA A 432 27.95 21.64 -22.73
N TYR A 433 26.97 21.58 -23.64
CA TYR A 433 27.18 21.71 -25.08
C TYR A 433 27.81 23.06 -25.44
N ARG A 434 27.51 24.11 -24.67
CA ARG A 434 28.20 25.39 -24.81
C ARG A 434 29.71 25.24 -24.59
N PHE A 435 30.26 24.30 -23.84
CA PHE A 435 31.72 24.15 -23.76
C PHE A 435 32.30 23.41 -24.96
N ARG A 436 31.50 22.58 -25.64
CA ARG A 436 31.88 21.85 -26.86
C ARG A 436 31.86 22.74 -28.11
N ALA A 437 30.91 23.67 -28.21
CA ALA A 437 30.83 24.56 -29.36
C ALA A 437 32.01 25.53 -29.44
N GLY A 438 32.63 25.65 -30.62
CA GLY A 438 33.70 26.61 -30.87
C GLY A 438 33.28 28.06 -30.60
N GLY A 439 34.26 28.93 -30.31
CA GLY A 439 34.03 30.37 -30.16
C GLY A 439 33.23 31.01 -31.30
N PRO A 440 33.50 30.67 -32.58
CA PRO A 440 32.76 31.19 -33.72
C PRO A 440 31.30 30.78 -33.76
N ALA A 441 31.01 29.48 -33.65
CA ALA A 441 29.63 28.97 -33.62
C ALA A 441 28.77 29.68 -32.55
N LYS A 442 29.33 29.93 -31.35
CA LYS A 442 28.62 30.65 -30.28
C LYS A 442 28.27 32.10 -30.64
N ARG A 443 29.19 32.82 -31.29
CA ARG A 443 28.98 34.23 -31.66
C ARG A 443 27.95 34.32 -32.79
N ILE A 444 28.04 33.44 -33.79
CA ILE A 444 27.06 33.32 -34.88
C ILE A 444 25.67 32.97 -34.33
N SER A 445 25.55 31.93 -33.51
CA SER A 445 24.24 31.53 -32.97
C SER A 445 23.59 32.60 -32.10
N ARG A 446 24.37 33.37 -31.33
CA ARG A 446 23.84 34.52 -30.58
C ARG A 446 23.31 35.60 -31.51
N ARG A 447 24.03 35.87 -32.60
CA ARG A 447 23.61 36.83 -33.61
C ARG A 447 22.33 36.39 -34.30
N LEU A 448 22.26 35.14 -34.77
CA LEU A 448 21.07 34.59 -35.43
C LEU A 448 19.83 34.58 -34.52
N LYS A 449 19.99 34.41 -33.19
CA LYS A 449 18.88 34.47 -32.23
C LYS A 449 18.13 35.81 -32.29
N ASP A 450 18.80 36.89 -32.65
CA ASP A 450 18.19 38.22 -32.69
C ASP A 450 17.20 38.38 -33.87
N LEU A 451 17.22 37.47 -34.85
CA LEU A 451 16.25 37.44 -35.96
C LEU A 451 14.88 36.89 -35.59
N VAL A 452 14.76 36.22 -34.42
CA VAL A 452 13.49 35.62 -33.95
C VAL A 452 12.49 36.74 -33.62
N THR A 453 11.34 36.70 -34.27
CA THR A 453 10.30 37.73 -34.12
C THR A 453 9.36 37.45 -32.97
N ALA A 454 8.55 38.46 -32.60
CA ALA A 454 7.46 38.27 -31.63
C ALA A 454 6.44 37.23 -32.11
N ARG A 455 6.22 37.12 -33.43
CA ARG A 455 5.36 36.11 -34.04
C ARG A 455 5.94 34.70 -33.84
N ASP A 456 7.25 34.55 -34.04
CA ASP A 456 7.94 33.27 -33.82
C ASP A 456 7.89 32.87 -32.34
N HIS A 457 8.07 33.83 -31.42
CA HIS A 457 7.88 33.60 -29.99
C HIS A 457 6.44 33.20 -29.64
N LEU A 458 5.43 33.82 -30.27
CA LEU A 458 4.03 33.49 -30.05
C LEU A 458 3.70 32.10 -30.59
N TRP A 459 4.31 31.69 -31.71
CA TRP A 459 4.23 30.30 -32.19
C TRP A 459 4.93 29.32 -31.25
N ILE A 460 6.14 29.63 -30.78
CA ILE A 460 6.87 28.78 -29.84
C ILE A 460 6.07 28.61 -28.54
N ILE A 461 5.51 29.69 -27.99
CA ILE A 461 4.71 29.62 -26.76
C ILE A 461 3.36 28.96 -27.03
N GLY A 462 2.65 29.37 -28.07
CA GLY A 462 1.31 28.87 -28.39
C GLY A 462 1.32 27.40 -28.79
N ALA A 463 2.13 27.02 -29.76
CA ALA A 463 2.23 25.63 -30.23
C ALA A 463 3.08 24.76 -29.31
N GLY A 464 4.17 25.29 -28.75
CA GLY A 464 5.09 24.50 -27.92
C GLY A 464 4.68 24.35 -26.46
N ILE A 465 3.88 25.27 -25.89
CA ILE A 465 3.45 25.22 -24.49
C ILE A 465 1.92 25.22 -24.39
N GLY A 466 1.26 26.17 -25.05
CA GLY A 466 -0.19 26.37 -24.94
C GLY A 466 -0.99 25.18 -25.44
N LEU A 467 -0.63 24.63 -26.60
CA LEU A 467 -1.33 23.50 -27.22
C LEU A 467 -1.18 22.22 -26.39
N PRO A 468 0.03 21.82 -25.92
CA PRO A 468 0.17 20.70 -24.98
C PRO A 468 -0.61 20.87 -23.68
N LEU A 469 -0.61 22.08 -23.08
CA LEU A 469 -1.37 22.35 -21.85
C LEU A 469 -2.87 22.29 -22.08
N LEU A 470 -3.36 22.87 -23.17
CA LEU A 470 -4.77 22.82 -23.54
C LEU A 470 -5.22 21.38 -23.81
N PHE A 471 -4.38 20.60 -24.49
CA PHE A 471 -4.64 19.19 -24.73
C PHE A 471 -4.70 18.38 -23.42
N CYS A 472 -3.73 18.57 -22.51
CA CYS A 472 -3.77 17.99 -21.17
C CYS A 472 -5.03 18.41 -20.41
N TYR A 473 -5.40 19.69 -20.46
CA TYR A 473 -6.59 20.20 -19.79
C TYR A 473 -7.87 19.56 -20.33
N ILE A 474 -8.04 19.50 -21.65
CA ILE A 474 -9.19 18.86 -22.29
C ILE A 474 -9.25 17.38 -21.89
N GLY A 475 -8.13 16.65 -21.99
CA GLY A 475 -8.06 15.24 -21.59
C GLY A 475 -8.41 15.00 -20.12
N THR A 476 -7.94 15.88 -19.23
CA THR A 476 -8.08 15.72 -17.76
C THR A 476 -9.41 16.21 -17.20
N TYR A 477 -10.05 17.20 -17.82
CA TYR A 477 -11.23 17.87 -17.23
C TYR A 477 -12.50 17.80 -18.09
N LEU A 478 -12.38 17.62 -19.41
CA LEU A 478 -13.51 17.71 -20.33
C LEU A 478 -13.85 16.39 -21.01
N THR A 479 -13.07 15.33 -20.77
CA THR A 479 -13.31 14.01 -21.35
C THR A 479 -13.32 12.91 -20.27
N PRO A 480 -14.10 11.83 -20.46
CA PRO A 480 -14.08 10.66 -19.58
C PRO A 480 -12.79 9.83 -19.69
N LEU A 481 -11.85 10.26 -20.53
CA LEU A 481 -10.50 9.71 -20.61
C LEU A 481 -9.62 10.19 -19.45
N SER A 482 -10.12 11.13 -18.63
CA SER A 482 -9.38 11.62 -17.47
C SER A 482 -9.07 10.48 -16.52
N ALA A 483 -7.81 10.31 -16.17
CA ALA A 483 -7.41 9.34 -15.15
C ALA A 483 -8.17 9.59 -13.83
N ARG A 484 -8.64 10.80 -13.54
CA ARG A 484 -9.33 11.16 -12.28
C ARG A 484 -10.59 10.36 -11.97
N ASP A 485 -11.25 9.84 -13.00
CA ASP A 485 -12.45 9.03 -12.85
C ASP A 485 -12.13 7.54 -12.58
N TRP A 486 -10.85 7.15 -12.74
CA TRP A 486 -10.37 5.77 -12.69
C TRP A 486 -9.36 5.53 -11.56
N SER A 487 -9.22 4.28 -11.12
CA SER A 487 -8.18 3.87 -10.18
C SER A 487 -6.85 3.53 -10.86
N ILE A 488 -5.75 3.86 -10.18
CA ILE A 488 -4.38 3.57 -10.62
C ILE A 488 -4.07 2.07 -10.51
N SER A 489 -4.66 1.35 -9.55
CA SER A 489 -4.32 -0.04 -9.25
C SER A 489 -4.67 -1.03 -10.36
N VAL A 490 -5.71 -0.73 -11.14
CA VAL A 490 -6.24 -1.64 -12.17
C VAL A 490 -5.65 -1.37 -13.54
N HIS A 491 -5.35 -0.11 -13.80
CA HIS A 491 -4.71 0.25 -15.05
C HIS A 491 -3.19 0.31 -14.91
N GLY A 492 -2.58 0.02 -13.76
CA GLY A 492 -1.13 -0.08 -13.58
C GLY A 492 -0.35 1.17 -14.03
N GLY A 493 -0.98 2.34 -13.93
CA GLY A 493 -0.44 3.58 -14.51
C GLY A 493 -0.38 3.61 -16.06
N THR A 494 -0.94 2.62 -16.75
CA THR A 494 -0.97 2.55 -18.21
C THR A 494 -1.87 3.60 -18.85
N VAL A 495 -2.83 4.18 -18.12
CA VAL A 495 -3.59 5.34 -18.62
C VAL A 495 -2.73 6.61 -18.61
N PRO A 496 -2.01 6.99 -17.54
CA PRO A 496 -1.07 8.10 -17.62
C PRO A 496 0.10 7.83 -18.59
N VAL A 497 0.62 6.60 -18.69
CA VAL A 497 1.65 6.22 -19.68
C VAL A 497 1.08 6.21 -21.11
N GLY A 498 -0.17 5.77 -21.29
CA GLY A 498 -0.89 5.75 -22.55
C GLY A 498 -1.31 7.14 -23.01
N GLN A 499 -1.58 8.05 -22.08
CA GLN A 499 -1.77 9.48 -22.35
C GLN A 499 -0.45 10.17 -22.67
N LEU A 500 0.64 9.86 -21.95
CA LEU A 500 1.99 10.30 -22.31
C LEU A 500 2.40 9.81 -23.70
N LEU A 501 2.17 8.52 -24.01
CA LEU A 501 2.43 7.94 -25.33
C LEU A 501 1.50 8.50 -26.40
N ALA A 502 0.21 8.73 -26.11
CA ALA A 502 -0.71 9.38 -27.05
C ALA A 502 -0.33 10.85 -27.31
N SER A 503 0.28 11.53 -26.34
CA SER A 503 0.85 12.87 -26.51
C SER A 503 2.28 12.88 -27.11
N LEU A 504 2.93 11.72 -27.23
CA LEU A 504 4.26 11.56 -27.84
C LEU A 504 4.22 10.91 -29.24
N LEU A 505 3.13 10.23 -29.59
CA LEU A 505 2.91 9.52 -30.87
C LEU A 505 2.03 10.32 -31.87
N LEU A 506 1.67 11.56 -31.52
CA LEU A 506 1.06 12.58 -32.37
C LEU A 506 1.88 13.87 -32.25
#